data_AF-A0A286AQW7-F1
#
_entry.id   AF-A0A286AQW7-F1
#
_cell.length_a   1.000
_cell.length_b   1.000
_cell.length_c   1.000
_cell.angle_alpha   90.00
_cell.angle_beta   90.00
_cell.angle_gamma   90.00
#
_symmetry.space_group_name_H-M   'P 1'
#
loop_
_entity.id
_entity.type
_entity.pdbx_description
1 polymer ?
#
loop_
_entity_poly.entity_id
_entity_poly.type
_entity_poly.pdbx_seq_one_letter_code
_entity_poly.pdbx_strand_id
1 'polypeptide(L)'
;MAISAFAVKVPAAEALVGDLRRRYDATVALGVPAHITVLVPFMDPALITPEVLERAQRVLNKTPSFDFSLAKVGRFPETAYLAPEPAAPFIEMTMALVEAFPDFPPYGGEHQGVIPHLTVAHGNTLDADAAAAELQIRLLASGAVHATCAEVTLIENSSGRWQDMHVFQLPQASTRFMRNVLFICSRNQWRSPTAEQLWRRHPLISARSAGTSPNARHKVSVDDVEWADVILVMEEKHKSRLVAEFTRMLEGKPIHVLDIPDEYKYMDPELIEELQRSVGSILEID
;
A
#
# COMPACT_ATOMS: atom_id res chain seq x y z
N MET A 1 26.25 -16.48 -18.81
CA MET A 1 25.39 -17.49 -18.16
C MET A 1 23.98 -16.96 -18.19
N ALA A 2 22.99 -17.82 -18.47
CA ALA A 2 21.60 -17.41 -18.43
C ALA A 2 21.23 -17.04 -16.99
N ILE A 3 20.51 -15.94 -16.82
CA ILE A 3 20.20 -15.35 -15.51
C ILE A 3 18.82 -14.71 -15.58
N SER A 4 18.10 -14.71 -14.46
CA SER A 4 16.87 -13.95 -14.31
C SER A 4 16.97 -12.92 -13.17
N ALA A 5 16.03 -11.98 -13.15
CA ALA A 5 15.93 -10.94 -12.14
C ALA A 5 14.47 -10.52 -11.92
N PHE A 6 14.13 -10.16 -10.69
CA PHE A 6 12.88 -9.47 -10.38
C PHE A 6 13.12 -7.96 -10.44
N ALA A 7 12.29 -7.25 -11.21
CA ALA A 7 12.42 -5.82 -11.42
C ALA A 7 11.04 -5.12 -11.39
N VAL A 8 11.00 -3.94 -10.78
CA VAL A 8 9.87 -3.00 -10.91
C VAL A 8 10.20 -2.01 -12.01
N LYS A 9 9.45 -2.02 -13.10
CA LYS A 9 9.65 -1.10 -14.22
C LYS A 9 9.06 0.28 -13.89
N VAL A 10 9.75 1.34 -14.29
CA VAL A 10 9.38 2.73 -14.01
C VAL A 10 9.37 3.53 -15.31
N PRO A 11 8.42 3.29 -16.23
CA PRO A 11 8.37 3.99 -17.52
C PRO A 11 8.25 5.52 -17.36
N ALA A 12 7.63 5.99 -16.27
CA ALA A 12 7.52 7.42 -15.96
C ALA A 12 8.90 8.12 -15.80
N ALA A 13 9.94 7.36 -15.44
CA ALA A 13 11.29 7.90 -15.29
C ALA A 13 12.03 8.07 -16.63
N GLU A 14 11.58 7.44 -17.72
CA GLU A 14 12.32 7.41 -18.99
C GLU A 14 12.58 8.81 -19.57
N ALA A 15 11.62 9.73 -19.43
CA ALA A 15 11.78 11.11 -19.87
C ALA A 15 12.91 11.84 -19.12
N LEU A 16 13.13 11.47 -17.86
CA LEU A 16 14.14 12.08 -17.00
C LEU A 16 15.52 11.44 -17.17
N VAL A 17 15.57 10.11 -17.26
CA VAL A 17 16.82 9.34 -17.16
C VAL A 17 17.25 8.62 -18.45
N GLY A 18 16.36 8.46 -19.43
CA GLY A 18 16.55 7.52 -20.53
C GLY A 18 17.76 7.82 -21.41
N ASP A 19 18.04 9.10 -21.73
CA ASP A 19 19.24 9.47 -22.49
C ASP A 19 20.53 9.37 -21.66
N LEU A 20 20.47 9.62 -20.35
CA LEU A 20 21.61 9.44 -19.45
C LEU A 20 21.99 7.97 -19.35
N ARG A 21 20.98 7.13 -19.13
CA ARG A 21 21.09 5.68 -19.14
C ARG A 21 21.74 5.17 -20.42
N ARG A 22 21.26 5.59 -21.59
CA ARG A 22 21.89 5.21 -22.88
C ARG A 22 23.34 5.66 -23.03
N ARG A 23 23.75 6.74 -22.38
CA ARG A 23 25.12 7.27 -22.44
C ARG A 23 26.06 6.59 -21.45
N TYR A 24 25.58 6.29 -20.24
CA TYR A 24 26.42 5.97 -19.08
C TYR A 24 26.12 4.62 -18.43
N ASP A 25 25.17 3.85 -18.94
CA ASP A 25 24.84 2.51 -18.44
C ASP A 25 24.78 1.51 -19.61
N ALA A 26 25.79 0.66 -19.71
CA ALA A 26 25.90 -0.34 -20.76
C ALA A 26 24.75 -1.37 -20.73
N THR A 27 24.11 -1.58 -19.59
CA THR A 27 23.01 -2.55 -19.45
C THR A 27 21.76 -2.13 -20.21
N VAL A 28 21.63 -0.85 -20.53
CA VAL A 28 20.51 -0.29 -21.30
C VAL A 28 20.52 -0.83 -22.73
N ALA A 29 21.71 -1.07 -23.29
CA ALA A 29 21.85 -1.69 -24.60
C ALA A 29 21.31 -3.14 -24.63
N LEU A 30 21.15 -3.76 -23.46
CA LEU A 30 20.61 -5.11 -23.29
C LEU A 30 19.07 -5.12 -23.20
N GLY A 31 18.40 -3.96 -23.23
CA GLY A 31 16.96 -3.86 -23.43
C GLY A 31 16.09 -3.66 -22.18
N VAL A 32 16.67 -3.49 -20.98
CA VAL A 32 15.88 -3.24 -19.76
C VAL A 32 15.47 -1.76 -19.69
N PRO A 33 14.16 -1.45 -19.59
CA PRO A 33 13.71 -0.08 -19.35
C PRO A 33 14.18 0.43 -17.99
N ALA A 34 13.87 1.69 -17.67
CA ALA A 34 14.15 2.27 -16.37
C ALA A 34 13.44 1.42 -15.31
N HIS A 35 14.18 0.93 -14.33
CA HIS A 35 13.68 -0.06 -13.38
C HIS A 35 14.39 0.05 -12.04
N ILE A 36 13.73 -0.48 -11.01
CA ILE A 36 14.31 -0.73 -9.69
C ILE A 36 14.44 -2.24 -9.55
N THR A 37 15.66 -2.72 -9.33
CA THR A 37 15.91 -4.14 -9.11
C THR A 37 15.40 -4.56 -7.73
N VAL A 38 14.58 -5.61 -7.70
CA VAL A 38 14.09 -6.23 -6.46
C VAL A 38 15.01 -7.40 -6.07
N LEU A 39 15.36 -8.28 -7.02
CA LEU A 39 16.28 -9.39 -6.75
C LEU A 39 17.04 -9.79 -8.01
N VAL A 40 18.37 -9.82 -7.92
CA VAL A 40 19.30 -10.34 -8.93
C VAL A 40 20.57 -10.81 -8.21
N PRO A 41 21.26 -11.89 -8.65
CA PRO A 41 20.80 -12.88 -9.61
C PRO A 41 19.63 -13.69 -9.05
N PHE A 42 18.72 -14.10 -9.92
CA PHE A 42 17.76 -15.16 -9.64
C PHE A 42 17.96 -16.26 -10.68
N MET A 43 17.76 -17.50 -10.23
CA MET A 43 17.64 -18.77 -10.97
C MET A 43 17.90 -18.77 -12.48
N ASP A 44 18.63 -19.79 -12.98
CA ASP A 44 18.71 -20.04 -14.41
C ASP A 44 17.28 -20.11 -15.01
N PRO A 45 16.95 -19.31 -16.03
CA PRO A 45 15.62 -19.26 -16.62
C PRO A 45 15.05 -20.63 -17.01
N ALA A 46 15.91 -21.57 -17.43
CA ALA A 46 15.50 -22.93 -17.80
C ALA A 46 14.98 -23.77 -16.62
N LEU A 47 15.26 -23.36 -15.39
CA LEU A 47 14.84 -24.05 -14.15
C LEU A 47 13.59 -23.42 -13.52
N ILE A 48 13.06 -22.33 -14.08
CA ILE A 48 11.90 -21.63 -13.51
C ILE A 48 10.62 -22.35 -13.94
N THR A 49 10.12 -23.22 -13.06
CA THR A 49 8.88 -23.97 -13.27
C THR A 49 7.65 -23.18 -12.81
N PRO A 50 6.42 -23.61 -13.17
CA PRO A 50 5.19 -23.01 -12.64
C PRO A 50 5.13 -22.95 -11.11
N GLU A 51 5.66 -23.96 -10.41
CA GLU A 51 5.71 -23.99 -8.94
C GLU A 51 6.61 -22.89 -8.37
N VAL A 52 7.70 -22.56 -9.08
CA VAL A 52 8.57 -21.43 -8.71
C VAL A 52 7.82 -20.11 -8.87
N LEU A 53 7.09 -19.94 -9.98
CA LEU A 53 6.28 -18.74 -10.23
C LEU A 53 5.16 -18.60 -9.18
N GLU A 54 4.42 -19.66 -8.88
CA GLU A 54 3.38 -19.62 -7.85
C GLU A 54 3.94 -19.30 -6.46
N ARG A 55 5.12 -19.85 -6.13
CA ARG A 55 5.81 -19.54 -4.87
C ARG A 55 6.21 -18.07 -4.81
N ALA A 56 6.76 -17.52 -5.89
CA ALA A 56 7.10 -16.10 -5.98
C ALA A 56 5.84 -15.21 -5.86
N GLN A 57 4.73 -15.57 -6.52
CA GLN A 57 3.46 -14.85 -6.40
C GLN A 57 2.94 -14.84 -4.96
N ARG A 58 2.99 -15.98 -4.25
CA ARG A 58 2.58 -16.05 -2.82
C ARG A 58 3.43 -15.15 -1.93
N VAL A 59 4.71 -15.01 -2.23
CA VAL A 59 5.61 -14.11 -1.49
C VAL A 59 5.27 -12.66 -1.77
N LEU A 60 5.12 -12.29 -3.04
CA LEU A 60 4.82 -10.92 -3.45
C LEU A 60 3.41 -10.46 -3.03
N ASN A 61 2.46 -11.38 -2.85
CA ASN A 61 1.14 -11.09 -2.28
C ASN A 61 1.18 -10.53 -0.84
N LYS A 62 2.31 -10.64 -0.13
CA LYS A 62 2.48 -10.05 1.19
C LYS A 62 2.69 -8.53 1.14
N THR A 63 3.05 -7.98 -0.02
CA THR A 63 3.29 -6.54 -0.23
C THR A 63 2.18 -5.98 -1.12
N PRO A 64 1.28 -5.14 -0.59
CA PRO A 64 0.29 -4.47 -1.43
C PRO A 64 0.93 -3.47 -2.39
N SER A 65 0.24 -3.13 -3.48
CA SER A 65 0.66 -2.08 -4.41
C SER A 65 0.84 -0.76 -3.68
N PHE A 66 1.84 0.04 -4.03
CA PHE A 66 2.14 1.26 -3.29
C PHE A 66 2.62 2.38 -4.22
N ASP A 67 2.36 3.62 -3.83
CA ASP A 67 2.90 4.78 -4.50
C ASP A 67 4.31 5.08 -3.99
N PHE A 68 5.18 5.52 -4.89
CA PHE A 68 6.53 5.97 -4.54
C PHE A 68 6.94 7.16 -5.41
N SER A 69 7.96 7.87 -4.95
CA SER A 69 8.58 8.97 -5.66
C SER A 69 10.08 8.79 -5.81
N LEU A 70 10.65 9.33 -6.88
CA LEU A 70 12.09 9.39 -7.13
C LEU A 70 12.51 10.85 -7.13
N ALA A 71 12.80 11.36 -5.93
CA ALA A 71 13.14 12.77 -5.70
C ALA A 71 14.61 12.99 -5.34
N LYS A 72 15.37 11.92 -5.06
CA LYS A 72 16.71 12.00 -4.50
C LYS A 72 17.72 11.28 -5.39
N VAL A 73 18.77 12.00 -5.75
CA VAL A 73 19.96 11.42 -6.38
C VAL A 73 20.83 10.77 -5.30
N GLY A 74 21.27 9.54 -5.57
CA GLY A 74 22.24 8.83 -4.76
C GLY A 74 23.46 8.39 -5.58
N ARG A 75 24.52 8.00 -4.87
CA ARG A 75 25.79 7.55 -5.42
C ARG A 75 26.32 6.32 -4.68
N PHE A 76 26.87 5.38 -5.44
CA PHE A 76 27.93 4.46 -5.02
C PHE A 76 29.20 4.82 -5.80
N PRO A 77 30.43 4.34 -5.48
CA PRO A 77 31.64 4.79 -6.19
C PRO A 77 31.49 4.86 -7.72
N GLU A 78 30.92 3.83 -8.35
CA GLU A 78 30.79 3.75 -9.81
C GLU A 78 29.34 3.83 -10.34
N THR A 79 28.37 4.14 -9.47
CA THR A 79 26.93 4.13 -9.84
C THR A 79 26.20 5.40 -9.42
N ALA A 80 25.50 6.04 -10.35
CA ALA A 80 24.55 7.10 -10.03
C ALA A 80 23.12 6.60 -10.19
N TYR A 81 22.25 6.97 -9.26
CA TYR A 81 20.90 6.42 -9.21
C TYR A 81 19.88 7.39 -8.61
N LEU A 82 18.59 7.09 -8.83
CA LEU A 82 17.48 7.67 -8.08
C LEU A 82 17.06 6.73 -6.96
N ALA A 83 16.88 7.25 -5.76
CA ALA A 83 16.37 6.51 -4.61
C ALA A 83 14.83 6.64 -4.53
N PRO A 84 14.09 5.52 -4.41
CA PRO A 84 12.65 5.55 -4.18
C PRO A 84 12.31 5.93 -2.74
N GLU A 85 11.22 6.68 -2.57
CA GLU A 85 10.60 6.98 -1.28
C GLU A 85 9.09 6.67 -1.35
N PRO A 86 8.56 5.77 -0.50
CA PRO A 86 9.27 5.01 0.53
C PRO A 86 10.11 3.86 -0.07
N ALA A 87 11.29 3.62 0.50
CA ALA A 87 12.15 2.49 0.12
C ALA A 87 11.72 1.15 0.75
N ALA A 88 11.02 1.20 1.89
CA ALA A 88 10.70 0.02 2.72
C ALA A 88 9.97 -1.11 1.95
N PRO A 89 8.94 -0.85 1.14
CA PRO A 89 8.23 -1.92 0.43
C PRO A 89 9.14 -2.69 -0.55
N PHE A 90 10.11 -2.02 -1.19
CA PHE A 90 11.09 -2.69 -2.06
C PHE A 90 12.00 -3.62 -1.26
N ILE A 91 12.49 -3.16 -0.09
CA ILE A 91 13.33 -3.96 0.80
C ILE A 91 12.55 -5.18 1.30
N GLU A 92 11.29 -5.00 1.70
CA GLU A 92 10.41 -6.08 2.15
C GLU A 92 10.22 -7.14 1.07
N MET A 93 9.93 -6.74 -0.18
CA MET A 93 9.84 -7.67 -1.32
C MET A 93 11.15 -8.44 -1.53
N THR A 94 12.30 -7.76 -1.50
CA THR A 94 13.61 -8.43 -1.63
C THR A 94 13.84 -9.45 -0.52
N MET A 95 13.62 -9.07 0.74
CA MET A 95 13.83 -9.97 1.88
C MET A 95 12.88 -11.16 1.85
N ALA A 96 11.61 -10.95 1.50
CA ALA A 96 10.63 -12.02 1.42
C ALA A 96 10.95 -13.01 0.29
N LEU A 97 11.46 -12.53 -0.85
CA LEU A 97 11.94 -13.39 -1.93
C LEU A 97 13.18 -14.19 -1.50
N VAL A 98 14.15 -13.57 -0.83
CA VAL A 98 15.35 -14.25 -0.31
C VAL A 98 14.99 -15.31 0.73
N GLU A 99 14.04 -15.03 1.62
CA GLU A 99 13.53 -16.00 2.59
C GLU A 99 12.92 -17.23 1.90
N ALA A 100 12.16 -17.00 0.82
CA ALA A 100 11.58 -18.07 0.04
C ALA A 100 12.59 -18.79 -0.87
N PHE A 101 13.68 -18.13 -1.26
CA PHE A 101 14.66 -18.64 -2.21
C PHE A 101 16.10 -18.38 -1.69
N PRO A 102 16.52 -19.06 -0.62
CA PRO A 102 17.75 -18.72 0.12
C PRO A 102 19.05 -18.90 -0.67
N ASP A 103 19.02 -19.71 -1.74
CA ASP A 103 20.17 -19.93 -2.62
C ASP A 103 20.47 -18.73 -3.55
N PHE A 104 19.61 -17.70 -3.53
CA PHE A 104 19.71 -16.52 -4.40
C PHE A 104 19.80 -15.23 -3.56
N PRO A 105 20.95 -14.97 -2.90
CA PRO A 105 21.13 -13.73 -2.17
C PRO A 105 21.21 -12.51 -3.11
N PRO A 106 20.76 -11.31 -2.68
CA PRO A 106 20.84 -10.11 -3.50
C PRO A 106 22.28 -9.79 -3.88
N TYR A 107 22.49 -9.46 -5.15
CA TYR A 107 23.78 -9.19 -5.77
C TYR A 107 24.83 -10.27 -5.46
N GLY A 108 24.40 -11.54 -5.36
CA GLY A 108 25.29 -12.66 -5.07
C GLY A 108 25.90 -12.64 -3.66
N GLY A 109 25.39 -11.79 -2.76
CA GLY A 109 25.94 -11.59 -1.41
C GLY A 109 27.15 -10.63 -1.35
N GLU A 110 27.43 -9.89 -2.42
CA GLU A 110 28.59 -8.97 -2.50
C GLU A 110 28.47 -7.72 -1.62
N HIS A 111 27.27 -7.42 -1.11
CA HIS A 111 26.99 -6.18 -0.38
C HIS A 111 26.23 -6.45 0.93
N GLN A 112 26.53 -5.66 1.96
CA GLN A 112 25.75 -5.65 3.20
C GLN A 112 24.53 -4.74 3.03
N GLY A 113 23.34 -5.35 3.12
CA GLY A 113 22.06 -4.66 3.04
C GLY A 113 21.52 -4.51 1.62
N VAL A 114 20.25 -4.08 1.53
CA VAL A 114 19.55 -3.86 0.27
C VAL A 114 19.23 -2.38 0.15
N ILE A 115 19.75 -1.75 -0.90
CA ILE A 115 19.46 -0.36 -1.23
C ILE A 115 18.69 -0.36 -2.55
N PRO A 116 17.35 -0.23 -2.51
CA PRO A 116 16.55 -0.09 -3.72
C PRO A 116 16.93 1.18 -4.47
N HIS A 117 17.15 1.09 -5.77
CA HIS A 117 17.53 2.24 -6.58
C HIS A 117 17.21 2.03 -8.06
N LEU A 118 17.00 3.12 -8.78
CA LEU A 118 16.93 3.15 -10.24
C LEU A 118 18.27 3.64 -10.79
N THR A 119 19.03 2.73 -11.40
CA THR A 119 20.35 3.03 -11.96
C THR A 119 20.26 3.93 -13.19
N VAL A 120 21.02 5.02 -13.16
CA VAL A 120 21.12 6.00 -14.25
C VAL A 120 22.47 5.93 -14.97
N ALA A 121 23.53 5.60 -14.24
CA ALA A 121 24.87 5.37 -14.76
C ALA A 121 25.57 4.30 -13.95
N HIS A 122 26.37 3.45 -14.59
CA HIS A 122 27.16 2.42 -13.94
C HIS A 122 28.43 2.08 -14.73
N GLY A 123 29.56 1.97 -14.03
CA GLY A 123 30.79 1.33 -14.54
C GLY A 123 32.08 2.12 -14.32
N ASN A 124 32.02 3.43 -14.07
CA ASN A 124 33.16 4.19 -13.57
C ASN A 124 32.72 5.44 -12.81
N THR A 125 33.61 5.93 -11.93
CA THR A 125 33.33 7.07 -11.06
C THR A 125 33.05 8.37 -11.81
N LEU A 126 33.78 8.64 -12.90
CA LEU A 126 33.68 9.90 -13.64
C LEU A 126 32.30 10.07 -14.29
N ASP A 127 31.85 9.03 -15.00
CA ASP A 127 30.55 9.03 -15.66
C ASP A 127 29.41 9.08 -14.65
N ALA A 128 29.58 8.40 -13.51
CA ALA A 128 28.57 8.41 -12.47
C ALA A 128 28.48 9.77 -11.76
N ASP A 129 29.60 10.48 -11.55
CA ASP A 129 29.57 11.86 -11.04
C ASP A 129 28.93 12.83 -12.04
N ALA A 130 29.26 12.70 -13.33
CA ALA A 130 28.66 13.51 -14.39
C ALA A 130 27.15 13.27 -14.50
N ALA A 131 26.71 12.01 -14.48
CA ALA A 131 25.31 11.65 -14.53
C ALA A 131 24.53 12.15 -13.30
N ALA A 132 25.11 12.06 -12.10
CA ALA A 132 24.46 12.55 -10.89
C ALA A 132 24.30 14.07 -10.87
N ALA A 133 25.31 14.82 -11.29
CA ALA A 133 25.22 16.28 -11.39
C ALA A 133 24.10 16.72 -12.36
N GLU A 134 24.06 16.10 -13.53
CA GLU A 134 23.02 16.36 -14.54
C GLU A 134 21.62 15.94 -14.03
N LEU A 135 21.51 14.79 -13.37
CA LEU A 135 20.26 14.31 -12.81
C LEU A 135 19.72 15.24 -11.71
N GLN A 136 20.61 15.81 -10.89
CA GLN A 136 20.26 16.80 -9.87
C GLN A 136 19.63 18.05 -10.50
N ILE A 137 20.23 18.56 -11.59
CA ILE A 137 19.71 19.72 -12.33
C ILE A 137 18.33 19.42 -12.90
N ARG A 138 18.15 18.23 -13.51
CA ARG A 138 16.89 17.85 -14.11
C ARG A 138 15.77 17.72 -13.07
N LEU A 139 16.04 17.09 -11.92
CA LEU A 139 15.05 17.00 -10.83
C LEU A 139 14.63 18.38 -10.30
N LEU A 140 15.56 19.34 -10.22
CA LEU A 140 15.22 20.72 -9.84
C LEU A 140 14.31 21.40 -10.87
N ALA A 141 14.46 21.07 -12.16
CA ALA A 141 13.66 21.65 -13.23
C ALA A 141 12.29 20.97 -13.41
N SER A 142 12.21 19.64 -13.30
CA SER A 142 11.00 18.87 -13.59
C SER A 142 10.22 18.42 -12.36
N GLY A 143 10.81 18.48 -11.17
CA GLY A 143 10.28 17.86 -9.96
C GLY A 143 10.54 16.35 -9.90
N ALA A 144 10.03 15.72 -8.83
CA ALA A 144 10.16 14.29 -8.59
C ALA A 144 9.34 13.46 -9.59
N VAL A 145 9.86 12.28 -9.95
CA VAL A 145 9.05 11.29 -10.69
C VAL A 145 8.15 10.58 -9.68
N HIS A 146 6.85 10.59 -9.94
CA HIS A 146 5.86 9.85 -9.15
C HIS A 146 5.38 8.63 -9.94
N ALA A 147 5.30 7.48 -9.26
CA ALA A 147 4.85 6.23 -9.87
C ALA A 147 4.15 5.33 -8.85
N THR A 148 3.34 4.40 -9.35
CA THR A 148 2.70 3.36 -8.56
C THR A 148 3.35 2.02 -8.90
N CYS A 149 3.80 1.30 -7.88
CA CYS A 149 4.24 -0.08 -7.99
C CYS A 149 3.02 -1.00 -7.86
N ALA A 150 2.47 -1.45 -8.99
CA ALA A 150 1.34 -2.39 -9.04
C ALA A 150 1.77 -3.81 -9.40
N GLU A 151 2.98 -3.98 -9.92
CA GLU A 151 3.47 -5.26 -10.41
C GLU A 151 5.00 -5.36 -10.31
N VAL A 152 5.49 -6.60 -10.25
CA VAL A 152 6.91 -6.95 -10.35
C VAL A 152 7.08 -7.85 -11.57
N THR A 153 8.01 -7.51 -12.46
CA THR A 153 8.32 -8.33 -13.64
C THR A 153 9.51 -9.23 -13.36
N LEU A 154 9.38 -10.52 -13.67
CA LEU A 154 10.49 -11.44 -13.81
C LEU A 154 11.03 -11.33 -15.23
N ILE A 155 12.27 -10.90 -15.34
CA ILE A 155 12.98 -10.76 -16.61
C ILE A 155 14.11 -11.78 -16.69
N GLU A 156 14.46 -12.22 -17.90
CA GLU A 156 15.55 -13.16 -18.14
C GLU A 156 16.52 -12.67 -19.23
N ASN A 157 17.76 -13.13 -19.16
CA ASN A 157 18.80 -12.88 -20.15
C ASN A 157 19.55 -14.17 -20.52
N SER A 158 18.88 -15.04 -21.26
CA SER A 158 19.48 -16.24 -21.89
C SER A 158 20.09 -15.95 -23.26
N SER A 159 19.61 -14.91 -23.96
CA SER A 159 19.95 -14.60 -25.36
C SER A 159 20.95 -13.44 -25.54
N GLY A 160 21.46 -12.87 -24.44
CA GLY A 160 22.26 -11.63 -24.46
C GLY A 160 21.41 -10.36 -24.45
N ARG A 161 20.09 -10.46 -24.35
CA ARG A 161 19.16 -9.36 -24.12
C ARG A 161 18.17 -9.75 -23.03
N TRP A 162 17.76 -8.76 -22.24
CA TRP A 162 16.73 -8.92 -21.24
C TRP A 162 15.35 -8.94 -21.88
N GLN A 163 14.53 -9.89 -21.46
CA GLN A 163 13.16 -10.07 -21.94
C GLN A 163 12.23 -10.39 -20.76
N ASP A 164 10.96 -10.04 -20.92
CA ASP A 164 9.93 -10.35 -19.93
C ASP A 164 9.59 -11.83 -19.98
N MET A 165 9.61 -12.47 -18.81
CA MET A 165 9.27 -13.87 -18.66
C MET A 165 7.94 -14.06 -17.94
N HIS A 166 7.68 -13.26 -16.89
CA HIS A 166 6.43 -13.30 -16.14
C HIS A 166 6.15 -11.96 -15.44
N VAL A 167 4.88 -11.66 -15.18
CA VAL A 167 4.45 -10.46 -14.44
C VAL A 167 3.65 -10.89 -13.22
N PHE A 168 4.11 -10.50 -12.04
CA PHE A 168 3.42 -10.73 -10.78
C PHE A 168 2.62 -9.49 -10.40
N GLN A 169 1.31 -9.63 -10.30
CA GLN A 169 0.45 -8.55 -9.82
C GLN A 169 0.57 -8.45 -8.31
N LEU A 170 0.80 -7.24 -7.79
CA LEU A 170 0.70 -6.96 -6.37
C LEU A 170 -0.78 -6.77 -6.01
N PRO A 171 -1.25 -7.29 -4.86
CA PRO A 171 -2.61 -7.03 -4.42
C PRO A 171 -2.77 -5.51 -4.26
N GLN A 172 -3.90 -4.94 -4.65
CA GLN A 172 -4.13 -3.52 -4.42
C GLN A 172 -3.89 -3.22 -2.95
N ALA A 173 -3.12 -2.16 -2.65
CA ALA A 173 -3.24 -1.55 -1.33
C ALA A 173 -4.72 -1.33 -1.12
N SER A 174 -5.28 -2.04 -0.13
CA SER A 174 -6.52 -1.56 0.44
C SER A 174 -6.15 -0.14 0.85
N THR A 175 -6.69 0.84 0.12
CA THR A 175 -6.81 2.18 0.64
C THR A 175 -7.53 1.96 1.95
N ARG A 176 -6.80 1.88 3.08
CA ARG A 176 -7.39 1.86 4.41
C ARG A 176 -7.85 3.30 4.63
N PHE A 177 -8.86 3.70 3.84
CA PHE A 177 -9.63 4.89 4.09
C PHE A 177 -10.14 4.73 5.50
N MET A 178 -9.85 5.72 6.34
CA MET A 178 -10.52 5.81 7.62
C MET A 178 -12.02 5.78 7.34
N ARG A 179 -12.68 4.70 7.77
CA ARG A 179 -14.09 4.47 7.54
C ARG A 179 -14.85 5.37 8.52
N ASN A 180 -15.73 6.23 8.02
CA ASN A 180 -16.57 7.09 8.84
C ASN A 180 -17.71 6.23 9.40
N VAL A 181 -17.64 5.92 10.70
CA VAL A 181 -18.62 5.08 11.39
C VAL A 181 -19.50 5.95 12.28
N LEU A 182 -20.81 5.92 12.03
CA LEU A 182 -21.81 6.62 12.84
C LEU A 182 -22.54 5.65 13.77
N PHE A 183 -22.34 5.83 15.08
CA PHE A 183 -23.01 5.04 16.11
C PHE A 183 -24.31 5.71 16.56
N ILE A 184 -25.41 4.97 16.58
CA ILE A 184 -26.75 5.50 16.86
C ILE A 184 -27.43 4.75 18.00
N CYS A 185 -27.89 5.50 19.00
CA CYS A 185 -28.81 5.00 20.02
C CYS A 185 -30.05 5.90 20.13
N SER A 186 -30.80 5.80 21.23
CA SER A 186 -31.98 6.65 21.45
C SER A 186 -31.59 8.10 21.79
N ARG A 187 -30.95 8.33 22.96
CA ARG A 187 -30.70 9.69 23.49
C ARG A 187 -29.28 10.23 23.25
N ASN A 188 -28.39 9.47 22.61
CA ASN A 188 -26.96 9.79 22.52
C ASN A 188 -26.34 10.13 23.89
N GLN A 189 -26.59 9.27 24.88
CA GLN A 189 -26.15 9.52 26.26
C GLN A 189 -25.16 8.47 26.76
N TRP A 190 -25.41 7.19 26.47
CA TRP A 190 -24.63 6.07 27.01
C TRP A 190 -24.02 5.22 25.89
N ARG A 191 -24.83 4.34 25.28
CA ARG A 191 -24.36 3.34 24.30
C ARG A 191 -23.58 3.92 23.11
N SER A 192 -24.16 4.85 22.35
CA SER A 192 -23.47 5.40 21.17
C SER A 192 -22.29 6.31 21.50
N PRO A 193 -22.32 7.16 22.55
CA PRO A 193 -21.11 7.85 23.01
C PRO A 193 -19.99 6.92 23.51
N THR A 194 -20.32 5.80 24.15
CA THR A 194 -19.30 4.82 24.57
C THR A 194 -18.62 4.21 23.34
N ALA A 195 -19.38 3.86 22.31
CA ALA A 195 -18.80 3.39 21.06
C ALA A 195 -17.88 4.45 20.42
N GLU A 196 -18.36 5.69 20.27
CA GLU A 196 -17.51 6.77 19.73
C GLU A 196 -16.20 6.91 20.51
N GLN A 197 -16.26 6.85 21.85
CA GLN A 197 -15.09 6.97 22.71
C GLN A 197 -14.10 5.81 22.54
N LEU A 198 -14.59 4.57 22.32
CA LEU A 198 -13.74 3.39 22.10
C LEU A 198 -12.97 3.48 20.78
N TRP A 199 -13.64 3.87 19.68
CA TRP A 199 -13.03 3.88 18.35
C TRP A 199 -12.35 5.20 17.96
N ARG A 200 -12.45 6.26 18.76
CA ARG A 200 -11.86 7.58 18.45
C ARG A 200 -10.36 7.56 18.12
N ARG A 201 -9.62 6.60 18.67
CA ARG A 201 -8.17 6.46 18.47
C ARG A 201 -7.79 5.31 17.52
N HIS A 202 -8.77 4.64 16.94
CA HIS A 202 -8.51 3.53 16.05
C HIS A 202 -7.93 4.05 14.72
N PRO A 203 -6.83 3.49 14.20
CA PRO A 203 -6.14 4.02 13.02
C PRO A 203 -7.00 4.02 11.75
N LEU A 204 -8.11 3.28 11.73
CA LEU A 204 -8.99 3.13 10.56
C LEU A 204 -10.40 3.65 10.73
N ILE A 205 -10.77 4.15 11.90
CA ILE A 205 -12.13 4.58 12.14
C ILE A 205 -12.10 6.05 12.49
N SER A 206 -12.88 6.81 11.74
CA SER A 206 -13.38 8.08 12.21
C SER A 206 -14.74 7.82 12.83
N ALA A 207 -14.88 8.01 14.14
CA ALA A 207 -16.10 7.70 14.86
C ALA A 207 -16.90 8.97 15.19
N ARG A 208 -18.21 8.91 14.96
CA ARG A 208 -19.18 9.87 15.51
C ARG A 208 -20.35 9.13 16.15
N SER A 209 -21.06 9.80 17.04
CA SER A 209 -22.31 9.28 17.58
C SER A 209 -23.44 10.31 17.56
N ALA A 210 -24.65 9.80 17.40
CA ALA A 210 -25.87 10.58 17.50
C ALA A 210 -27.03 9.73 18.05
N GLY A 211 -28.22 10.33 18.15
CA GLY A 211 -29.42 9.71 18.70
C GLY A 211 -30.67 10.00 17.88
N THR A 212 -31.60 9.06 17.85
CA THR A 212 -32.88 9.17 17.11
C THR A 212 -33.99 9.89 17.88
N SER A 213 -33.83 10.07 19.20
CA SER A 213 -34.80 10.78 20.04
C SER A 213 -34.80 12.29 19.73
N PRO A 214 -35.96 12.96 19.71
CA PRO A 214 -36.03 14.43 19.67
C PRO A 214 -35.24 15.10 20.80
N ASN A 215 -35.12 14.43 21.96
CA ASN A 215 -34.37 14.90 23.13
C ASN A 215 -32.97 14.28 23.22
N ALA A 216 -32.41 13.81 22.10
CA ALA A 216 -31.04 13.31 22.10
C ALA A 216 -30.05 14.46 22.34
N ARG A 217 -28.96 14.18 23.07
CA ARG A 217 -27.89 15.16 23.31
C ARG A 217 -27.31 15.69 22.00
N HIS A 218 -27.09 14.79 21.04
CA HIS A 218 -26.87 15.08 19.63
C HIS A 218 -27.92 14.31 18.84
N LYS A 219 -28.96 15.01 18.35
CA LYS A 219 -29.94 14.40 17.45
C LYS A 219 -29.29 14.17 16.10
N VAL A 220 -29.45 12.97 15.55
CA VAL A 220 -28.94 12.63 14.22
C VAL A 220 -29.42 13.64 13.18
N SER A 221 -28.49 14.11 12.36
CA SER A 221 -28.69 15.12 11.34
C SER A 221 -28.43 14.57 9.93
N VAL A 222 -28.75 15.37 8.91
CA VAL A 222 -28.41 15.09 7.51
C VAL A 222 -26.89 14.95 7.36
N ASP A 223 -26.14 15.91 7.92
CA ASP A 223 -24.67 15.94 7.84
C ASP A 223 -24.04 14.69 8.44
N ASP A 224 -24.62 14.11 9.50
CA ASP A 224 -24.14 12.85 10.07
C ASP A 224 -24.33 11.67 9.12
N VAL A 225 -25.52 11.58 8.51
CA VAL A 225 -25.87 10.49 7.59
C VAL A 225 -25.05 10.58 6.31
N GLU A 226 -24.87 11.79 5.76
CA GLU A 226 -24.05 12.01 4.57
C GLU A 226 -22.57 11.68 4.85
N TRP A 227 -22.05 12.12 6.00
CA TRP A 227 -20.66 11.85 6.42
C TRP A 227 -20.35 10.37 6.63
N ALA A 228 -21.32 9.57 7.08
CA ALA A 228 -21.10 8.17 7.45
C ALA A 228 -20.94 7.25 6.22
N ASP A 229 -19.89 6.45 6.21
CA ASP A 229 -19.73 5.33 5.26
C ASP A 229 -20.54 4.11 5.73
N VAL A 230 -20.68 3.93 7.05
CA VAL A 230 -21.45 2.85 7.67
C VAL A 230 -22.13 3.36 8.95
N ILE A 231 -23.36 2.89 9.18
CA ILE A 231 -24.15 3.27 10.35
C ILE A 231 -24.39 2.02 11.22
N LEU A 232 -24.02 2.12 12.50
CA LEU A 232 -24.21 1.06 13.48
C LEU A 232 -25.25 1.52 14.51
N VAL A 233 -26.40 0.86 14.53
CA VAL A 233 -27.48 1.18 15.47
C VAL A 233 -27.54 0.15 16.59
N MET A 234 -27.90 0.57 17.80
CA MET A 234 -27.94 -0.37 18.93
C MET A 234 -29.07 -1.40 18.84
N GLU A 235 -30.20 -1.04 18.23
CA GLU A 235 -31.44 -1.85 18.23
C GLU A 235 -32.25 -1.56 16.96
N GLU A 236 -33.09 -2.51 16.53
CA GLU A 236 -33.90 -2.40 15.30
C GLU A 236 -34.77 -1.14 15.29
N LYS A 237 -35.33 -0.75 16.45
CA LYS A 237 -36.16 0.47 16.57
C LYS A 237 -35.41 1.75 16.16
N HIS A 238 -34.09 1.80 16.31
CA HIS A 238 -33.28 2.92 15.88
C HIS A 238 -33.12 2.94 14.35
N LYS A 239 -32.91 1.78 13.73
CA LYS A 239 -32.87 1.63 12.27
C LYS A 239 -34.20 2.06 11.66
N SER A 240 -35.33 1.59 12.19
CA SER A 240 -36.66 1.96 11.68
C SER A 240 -36.89 3.48 11.72
N ARG A 241 -36.44 4.16 12.80
CA ARG A 241 -36.53 5.62 12.90
C ARG A 241 -35.64 6.35 11.90
N LEU A 242 -34.40 5.90 11.72
CA LEU A 242 -33.49 6.46 10.72
C LEU A 242 -34.05 6.31 9.31
N VAL A 243 -34.54 5.12 8.96
CA VAL A 243 -35.11 4.85 7.64
C VAL A 243 -36.34 5.73 7.38
N ALA A 244 -37.19 5.93 8.39
CA ALA A 244 -38.37 6.78 8.27
C ALA A 244 -38.04 8.27 8.08
N GLU A 245 -36.97 8.78 8.70
CA GLU A 245 -36.60 10.20 8.66
C GLU A 245 -35.64 10.54 7.50
N PHE A 246 -34.76 9.61 7.10
CA PHE A 246 -33.65 9.87 6.16
C PHE A 246 -33.66 8.98 4.90
N THR A 247 -34.81 8.40 4.51
CA THR A 247 -34.92 7.34 3.48
C THR A 247 -34.02 7.54 2.25
N ARG A 248 -34.10 8.71 1.60
CA ARG A 248 -33.33 8.99 0.37
C ARG A 248 -31.81 9.04 0.59
N MET A 249 -31.37 9.52 1.75
CA MET A 249 -29.94 9.66 2.07
C MET A 249 -29.31 8.34 2.51
N LEU A 250 -30.14 7.36 2.87
CA LEU A 250 -29.69 6.02 3.28
C LEU A 250 -29.62 5.02 2.13
N GLU A 251 -30.03 5.40 0.92
CA GLU A 251 -29.94 4.52 -0.26
C GLU A 251 -28.48 4.10 -0.50
N GLY A 252 -28.24 2.78 -0.49
CA GLY A 252 -26.91 2.20 -0.67
C GLY A 252 -25.96 2.29 0.54
N LYS A 253 -26.36 2.95 1.65
CA LYS A 253 -25.55 2.99 2.87
C LYS A 253 -25.79 1.76 3.74
N PRO A 254 -24.73 1.04 4.18
CA PRO A 254 -24.87 -0.09 5.07
C PRO A 254 -25.30 0.35 6.47
N ILE A 255 -26.37 -0.28 6.98
CA ILE A 255 -26.90 -0.06 8.33
C ILE A 255 -26.97 -1.42 9.05
N HIS A 256 -26.20 -1.57 10.12
CA HIS A 256 -26.17 -2.78 10.93
C HIS A 256 -26.78 -2.55 12.31
N VAL A 257 -27.49 -3.55 12.80
CA VAL A 257 -28.06 -3.56 14.15
C VAL A 257 -27.14 -4.39 15.04
N LEU A 258 -26.69 -3.81 16.15
CA LEU A 258 -25.76 -4.45 17.07
C LEU A 258 -26.48 -5.34 18.12
N ASP A 259 -27.80 -5.23 18.23
CA ASP A 259 -28.65 -5.92 19.22
C ASP A 259 -28.20 -5.72 20.68
N ILE A 260 -27.75 -4.51 21.01
CA ILE A 260 -27.30 -4.11 22.36
C ILE A 260 -28.47 -3.46 23.12
N PRO A 261 -28.99 -4.08 24.21
CA PRO A 261 -30.14 -3.58 24.95
C PRO A 261 -29.87 -2.25 25.67
N ASP A 262 -30.94 -1.52 26.04
CA ASP A 262 -30.86 -0.19 26.69
C ASP A 262 -30.72 -0.27 28.22
N GLU A 263 -29.79 -1.09 28.70
CA GLU A 263 -29.64 -1.40 30.14
C GLU A 263 -28.31 -0.91 30.72
N TYR A 264 -27.41 -0.42 29.86
CA TYR A 264 -26.05 -0.04 30.23
C TYR A 264 -25.88 1.46 30.48
N LYS A 265 -24.98 1.80 31.40
CA LYS A 265 -24.51 3.18 31.60
C LYS A 265 -23.33 3.51 30.68
N TYR A 266 -23.00 4.79 30.60
CA TYR A 266 -21.82 5.25 29.85
C TYR A 266 -20.55 4.60 30.39
N MET A 267 -19.76 3.99 29.49
CA MET A 267 -18.49 3.30 29.79
C MET A 267 -18.63 2.10 30.74
N ASP A 268 -19.82 1.50 30.80
CA ASP A 268 -20.03 0.23 31.50
C ASP A 268 -19.12 -0.87 30.90
N PRO A 269 -18.40 -1.67 31.72
CA PRO A 269 -17.52 -2.72 31.20
C PRO A 269 -18.22 -3.74 30.30
N GLU A 270 -19.43 -4.18 30.64
CA GLU A 270 -20.16 -5.17 29.84
C GLU A 270 -20.55 -4.57 28.48
N LEU A 271 -20.95 -3.30 28.46
CA LEU A 271 -21.21 -2.57 27.21
C LEU A 271 -19.96 -2.47 26.33
N ILE A 272 -18.79 -2.24 26.92
CA ILE A 272 -17.53 -2.15 26.17
C ILE A 272 -17.23 -3.50 25.50
N GLU A 273 -17.37 -4.61 26.21
CA GLU A 273 -17.14 -5.95 25.66
C GLU A 273 -18.12 -6.27 24.54
N GLU A 274 -19.43 -5.99 24.72
CA GLU A 274 -20.44 -6.17 23.67
C GLU A 274 -20.14 -5.34 22.42
N LEU A 275 -19.79 -4.06 22.62
CA LEU A 275 -19.43 -3.17 21.52
C LEU A 275 -18.19 -3.69 20.79
N GLN A 276 -17.11 -4.02 21.50
CA GLN A 276 -15.86 -4.48 20.89
C GLN A 276 -16.09 -5.74 20.05
N ARG A 277 -16.84 -6.70 20.58
CA ARG A 277 -17.18 -7.94 19.89
C ARG A 277 -17.99 -7.71 18.62
N SER A 278 -19.09 -6.97 18.73
CA SER A 278 -20.02 -6.77 17.62
C SER A 278 -19.43 -5.88 16.52
N VAL A 279 -18.78 -4.78 16.91
CA VAL A 279 -18.17 -3.84 15.96
C VAL A 279 -16.93 -4.45 15.30
N GLY A 280 -16.09 -5.17 16.05
CA GLY A 280 -14.93 -5.88 15.50
C GLY A 280 -15.33 -6.88 14.41
N SER A 281 -16.36 -7.68 14.69
CA SER A 281 -16.92 -8.66 13.74
C SER A 281 -17.53 -7.99 12.49
N ILE A 282 -18.34 -6.94 12.65
CA ILE A 282 -19.02 -6.29 11.51
C ILE A 282 -18.05 -5.51 10.62
N LEU A 283 -17.05 -4.86 11.22
CA LEU A 283 -16.14 -4.00 10.48
C LEU A 283 -14.84 -4.71 10.07
N GLU A 284 -14.62 -5.95 10.51
CA GLU A 284 -13.42 -6.78 10.29
C GLU A 284 -12.15 -6.05 10.77
N ILE A 285 -12.19 -5.58 12.02
CA ILE A 285 -11.13 -4.81 12.67
C ILE A 285 -10.71 -5.48 13.99
N ASP A 286 -9.94 -6.55 13.87
CA ASP A 286 -9.24 -7.14 15.03
C ASP A 286 -8.01 -6.31 15.44
#